data_AF-A0A7S3KG44-F1
#
_entry.id   AF-A0A7S3KG44-F1
#
_cell.length_a   1.000
_cell.length_b   1.000
_cell.length_c   1.000
_cell.angle_alpha   90.00
_cell.angle_beta   90.00
_cell.angle_gamma   90.00
#
_symmetry.space_group_name_H-M   'P 1'
#
loop_
_entity.id
_entity.type
_entity.pdbx_description
1 polymer ?
#
loop_
_entity_poly.entity_id
_entity_poly.type
_entity_poly.pdbx_seq_one_letter_code
_entity_poly.pdbx_strand_id
1 'polypeptide(L)'
;FVNVALLPIFTRLEKEEWFESGGLSTTIFYNVVSVSFVAPIVNLFNISYLIKRIKMCREKRKGEKSKLTQRQANQLFLGPNMDIASAYSNTCLLFLVVSFYTPIMPILPMVAGAGVLLQYW
;
A
#
# COMPACT_ATOMS: atom_id res chain seq x y z
N PHE A 1 3.04 14.29 4.84
CA PHE A 1 4.49 14.46 5.05
C PHE A 1 4.80 15.00 6.44
N VAL A 2 4.32 16.20 6.81
CA VAL A 2 4.57 16.82 8.14
C VAL A 2 4.41 15.84 9.31
N ASN A 3 3.26 15.15 9.39
CA ASN A 3 2.98 14.25 10.51
C ASN A 3 3.85 12.98 10.53
N VAL A 4 4.27 12.51 9.36
CA VAL A 4 4.97 11.22 9.22
C VAL A 4 6.48 11.40 9.26
N ALA A 5 6.99 12.53 8.75
CA ALA A 5 8.40 12.81 8.64
C ALA A 5 8.89 13.87 9.63
N LEU A 6 8.17 14.97 9.84
CA LEU A 6 8.69 16.08 10.63
C LEU A 6 8.40 15.93 12.13
N LEU A 7 7.18 15.51 12.51
CA LEU A 7 6.82 15.33 13.92
C LEU A 7 7.78 14.39 14.68
N PRO A 8 8.21 13.23 14.14
CA PRO A 8 9.13 12.34 14.85
C PRO A 8 10.48 12.99 15.18
N ILE A 9 11.01 13.85 14.29
CA ILE A 9 12.24 14.62 14.56
C ILE A 9 12.00 15.67 15.65
N PHE A 10 10.89 16.40 15.57
CA PHE A 10 10.59 17.43 16.57
C PHE A 10 10.40 16.87 17.97
N THR A 11 9.84 15.66 18.09
CA THR A 11 9.70 14.98 19.38
C THR A 11 11.00 14.39 19.91
N ARG A 12 12.03 14.23 19.07
CA ARG A 12 13.31 13.58 19.40
C ARG A 12 14.48 14.36 18.81
N LEU A 13 14.77 15.49 19.43
CA LEU A 13 15.78 16.44 18.95
C LEU A 13 17.20 15.98 19.26
N GLU A 14 17.38 15.14 20.28
CA GLU A 14 18.69 14.66 20.70
C GLU A 14 19.14 13.49 19.83
N LYS A 15 20.39 13.55 19.32
CA LYS A 15 20.93 12.53 18.41
C LYS A 15 21.08 11.16 19.08
N GLU A 16 21.22 11.13 20.40
CA GLU A 16 21.33 9.91 21.20
C GLU A 16 20.03 9.10 21.08
N GLU A 17 18.88 9.78 21.16
CA GLU A 17 17.54 9.18 20.99
C GLU A 17 17.27 8.67 19.56
N TRP A 18 18.14 8.96 18.59
CA TRP A 18 17.92 8.54 17.20
C TRP A 18 18.26 7.06 16.98
N PHE A 19 19.29 6.59 17.68
CA PHE A 19 19.88 5.27 17.49
C PHE A 19 19.62 4.31 18.65
N GLU A 20 19.00 4.78 19.73
CA GLU A 20 18.53 3.93 20.81
C GLU A 20 17.44 2.94 20.36
N SER A 21 17.30 1.85 21.11
CA SER A 21 16.23 0.87 20.89
C SER A 21 14.87 1.53 21.12
N GLY A 22 13.99 1.52 20.11
CA GLY A 22 12.74 2.29 20.14
C GLY A 22 12.91 3.78 19.77
N GLY A 23 14.14 4.19 19.41
CA GLY A 23 14.52 5.52 18.95
C GLY A 23 14.03 5.85 17.55
N LEU A 24 14.35 7.06 17.07
CA LEU A 24 13.82 7.62 15.82
C LEU A 24 13.97 6.68 14.62
N SER A 25 15.14 6.05 14.47
CA SER A 25 15.46 5.12 13.38
C SER A 25 14.49 3.93 13.33
N THR A 26 14.21 3.30 14.48
CA THR A 26 13.27 2.16 14.56
C THR A 26 11.86 2.59 14.20
N THR A 27 11.40 3.75 14.70
CA THR A 27 10.06 4.28 14.39
C THR A 27 9.90 4.57 12.90
N ILE A 28 10.89 5.20 12.27
CA ILE A 28 10.85 5.49 10.82
C ILE A 28 10.87 4.20 10.01
N PHE A 29 11.70 3.24 10.39
CA PHE A 29 11.77 1.95 9.72
C PHE A 29 10.41 1.27 9.69
N TYR A 30 9.76 1.15 10.85
CA TYR A 30 8.41 0.57 10.93
C TYR A 30 7.38 1.39 10.14
N ASN A 31 7.43 2.73 10.20
CA ASN A 31 6.54 3.57 9.40
C ASN A 31 6.70 3.34 7.90
N VAL A 32 7.95 3.27 7.40
CA VAL A 32 8.24 3.00 5.99
C VAL A 32 7.77 1.61 5.61
N VAL A 33 8.04 0.59 6.42
CA VAL A 33 7.54 -0.78 6.18
C VAL A 33 6.01 -0.81 6.15
N SER A 34 5.34 -0.18 7.11
CA SER A 34 3.88 -0.14 7.15
C SER A 34 3.29 0.53 5.90
N VAL A 35 3.79 1.72 5.53
CA VAL A 35 3.28 2.42 4.33
C VAL A 35 3.59 1.64 3.05
N SER A 36 4.74 0.98 2.99
CA SER A 36 5.20 0.23 1.80
C SER A 36 4.43 -1.08 1.58
N PHE A 37 4.09 -1.80 2.65
CA PHE A 37 3.56 -3.17 2.55
C PHE A 37 2.09 -3.32 2.93
N VAL A 38 1.51 -2.44 3.76
CA VAL A 38 0.11 -2.60 4.19
C VAL A 38 -0.84 -2.51 3.01
N ALA A 39 -0.68 -1.49 2.14
CA ALA A 39 -1.52 -1.32 0.96
C ALA A 39 -1.47 -2.54 0.00
N PRO A 40 -0.29 -3.02 -0.46
CA PRO A 40 -0.24 -4.18 -1.34
C PRO A 40 -0.76 -5.46 -0.66
N ILE A 41 -0.49 -5.68 0.63
CA ILE A 41 -1.03 -6.84 1.35
C ILE A 41 -2.57 -6.78 1.39
N VAL A 42 -3.15 -5.63 1.72
CA VAL A 42 -4.62 -5.46 1.74
C VAL A 42 -5.22 -5.65 0.35
N ASN A 43 -4.55 -5.18 -0.70
CA ASN A 43 -5.00 -5.35 -2.08
C ASN A 43 -4.92 -6.81 -2.55
N LEU A 44 -3.85 -7.53 -2.21
CA LEU A 44 -3.71 -8.97 -2.48
C LEU A 44 -4.83 -9.77 -1.82
N PHE A 45 -5.21 -9.41 -0.59
CA PHE A 45 -6.28 -10.05 0.16
C PHE A 45 -7.64 -9.33 0.02
N ASN A 46 -7.89 -8.65 -1.10
CA ASN A 46 -9.16 -7.96 -1.32
C ASN A 46 -10.34 -8.95 -1.38
N ILE A 47 -11.01 -9.14 -0.23
CA ILE A 47 -12.14 -10.07 -0.05
C ILE A 47 -13.27 -9.76 -1.04
N SER A 48 -13.51 -8.48 -1.32
CA SER A 48 -14.53 -8.05 -2.30
C SER A 48 -14.20 -8.58 -3.69
N TYR A 49 -12.93 -8.52 -4.12
CA TYR A 49 -12.48 -9.10 -5.38
C TYR A 49 -12.60 -10.63 -5.39
N LEU A 50 -12.26 -11.31 -4.29
CA LEU A 50 -12.41 -12.77 -4.18
C LEU A 50 -13.88 -13.21 -4.34
N ILE A 51 -14.81 -12.52 -3.67
CA ILE A 51 -16.25 -12.75 -3.81
C ILE A 51 -16.68 -12.52 -5.26
N LYS A 52 -16.18 -11.44 -5.89
CA LYS A 52 -16.43 -11.15 -7.32
C LYS A 52 -15.92 -12.28 -8.21
N ARG A 53 -14.73 -12.83 -7.98
CA ARG A 53 -14.19 -13.99 -8.72
C ARG A 53 -15.07 -15.22 -8.58
N ILE A 54 -15.55 -15.53 -7.37
CA ILE A 54 -16.46 -16.67 -7.17
C ILE A 54 -17.76 -16.46 -7.96
N LYS A 55 -18.34 -15.26 -7.93
CA LYS A 55 -19.53 -14.92 -8.72
C LYS A 55 -19.26 -15.04 -10.22
N MET A 56 -18.13 -14.52 -10.72
CA MET A 56 -17.72 -14.68 -12.13
C MET A 56 -17.60 -16.16 -12.53
N CYS A 57 -16.96 -16.99 -11.71
CA CYS A 57 -16.82 -18.43 -11.96
C CYS A 57 -18.18 -19.13 -12.01
N ARG A 58 -19.10 -18.79 -11.09
CA ARG A 58 -20.47 -19.35 -11.06
C ARG A 58 -21.24 -18.98 -12.32
N GLU A 59 -21.15 -17.74 -12.78
CA GLU A 59 -21.86 -17.28 -13.98
C GLU A 59 -21.26 -17.87 -15.26
N LYS A 60 -19.92 -17.99 -15.35
CA LYS A 60 -19.27 -18.71 -16.46
C LYS A 60 -19.73 -20.15 -16.58
N ARG A 61 -19.94 -20.85 -15.45
CA ARG A 61 -20.44 -22.23 -15.44
C ARG A 61 -21.88 -22.38 -15.94
N LYS A 62 -22.68 -21.31 -15.94
CA LYS A 62 -24.06 -21.35 -16.46
C LYS A 62 -24.11 -21.32 -17.99
N GLY A 63 -23.05 -20.86 -18.67
CA GLY A 63 -22.99 -20.77 -20.13
C GLY A 63 -24.19 -20.00 -20.70
N GLU A 64 -24.85 -20.59 -21.70
CA GLU A 64 -26.04 -20.03 -22.35
C GLU A 64 -27.26 -19.89 -21.43
N LYS A 65 -27.28 -20.56 -20.27
CA LYS A 65 -28.35 -20.42 -19.26
C LYS A 65 -28.18 -19.19 -18.37
N SER A 66 -27.14 -18.38 -18.56
CA SER A 66 -26.97 -17.15 -17.79
C SER A 66 -28.05 -16.14 -18.18
N LYS A 67 -28.76 -15.62 -17.17
CA LYS A 67 -29.80 -14.59 -17.33
C LYS A 67 -29.27 -13.17 -17.15
N LEU A 68 -27.94 -13.02 -17.07
CA LEU A 68 -27.32 -11.71 -16.89
C LEU A 68 -27.49 -10.87 -18.15
N THR A 69 -27.94 -9.64 -17.96
CA THR A 69 -27.87 -8.62 -19.01
C THR A 69 -26.40 -8.26 -19.30
N GLN A 70 -26.11 -7.77 -20.50
CA GLN A 70 -24.76 -7.32 -20.87
C GLN A 70 -24.21 -6.27 -19.89
N ARG A 71 -25.07 -5.36 -19.39
CA ARG A 71 -24.69 -4.37 -18.38
C ARG A 71 -24.24 -5.01 -17.07
N GLN A 72 -24.99 -6.00 -16.57
CA GLN A 72 -24.65 -6.69 -15.32
C GLN A 72 -23.40 -7.56 -15.50
N ALA A 73 -23.24 -8.20 -16.67
CA ALA A 73 -22.03 -8.93 -17.00
C ALA A 73 -20.81 -7.98 -16.99
N ASN A 74 -20.88 -6.84 -17.69
CA ASN A 74 -19.81 -5.85 -17.68
C ASN A 74 -19.47 -5.38 -16.25
N GLN A 75 -20.46 -5.12 -15.40
CA GLN A 75 -20.23 -4.75 -14.00
C GLN A 75 -19.57 -5.86 -13.17
N LEU A 76 -19.91 -7.11 -13.45
CA LEU A 76 -19.34 -8.27 -12.77
C LEU A 76 -17.87 -8.48 -13.17
N PHE A 77 -17.54 -8.26 -14.44
CA PHE A 77 -16.20 -8.41 -15.02
C PHE A 77 -15.32 -7.17 -14.92
N LEU A 78 -15.88 -6.01 -14.56
CA LEU A 78 -15.10 -4.85 -14.14
C LEU A 78 -14.18 -5.22 -12.97
N GLY A 79 -12.93 -4.78 -13.04
CA GLY A 79 -11.91 -5.02 -12.01
C GLY A 79 -12.29 -4.45 -10.64
N PRO A 80 -11.43 -4.63 -9.62
CA PRO A 80 -11.60 -3.95 -8.35
C PRO A 80 -11.55 -2.43 -8.55
N ASN A 81 -12.35 -1.69 -7.80
CA ASN A 81 -12.28 -0.23 -7.78
C ASN A 81 -10.96 0.16 -7.11
N MET A 82 -10.04 0.73 -7.89
CA MET A 82 -8.76 1.21 -7.38
C MET A 82 -8.84 2.71 -7.17
N ASP A 83 -8.58 3.17 -5.94
CA ASP A 83 -8.43 4.59 -5.66
C ASP A 83 -7.02 5.05 -6.06
N ILE A 84 -6.91 5.52 -7.30
CA ILE A 84 -5.65 5.98 -7.89
C ILE A 84 -5.09 7.18 -7.13
N ALA A 85 -5.96 8.08 -6.63
CA ALA A 85 -5.53 9.28 -5.94
C ALA A 85 -4.84 8.94 -4.62
N SER A 86 -5.43 8.01 -3.85
CA SER A 86 -4.81 7.51 -2.62
C SER A 86 -3.53 6.73 -2.89
N ALA A 87 -3.52 5.87 -3.91
CA ALA A 87 -2.31 5.12 -4.30
C ALA A 87 -1.15 6.06 -4.64
N TYR A 88 -1.40 7.07 -5.47
CA TYR A 88 -0.40 8.07 -5.86
C TYR A 88 0.08 8.90 -4.66
N SER A 89 -0.84 9.38 -3.84
CA SER A 89 -0.52 10.18 -2.65
C SER A 89 0.36 9.41 -1.67
N ASN A 90 0.09 8.12 -1.47
CA ASN A 90 0.90 7.24 -0.62
C ASN A 90 2.29 6.99 -1.21
N THR A 91 2.40 6.78 -2.52
CA THR A 91 3.70 6.62 -3.19
C THR A 91 4.53 7.92 -3.11
N CYS A 92 3.92 9.09 -3.30
CA CYS A 92 4.59 10.37 -3.10
C CYS A 92 5.04 10.57 -1.64
N LEU A 93 4.19 10.22 -0.67
CA LEU A 93 4.55 10.29 0.74
C LEU A 93 5.74 9.37 1.05
N LEU A 94 5.71 8.13 0.56
CA LEU A 94 6.78 7.16 0.73
C LEU A 94 8.10 7.68 0.14
N PHE A 95 8.07 8.21 -1.09
CA PHE A 95 9.23 8.81 -1.74
C PHE A 95 9.82 9.94 -0.88
N LEU A 96 9.00 10.89 -0.45
CA LEU A 96 9.46 12.03 0.36
C LEU A 96 10.05 11.59 1.70
N VAL A 97 9.40 10.66 2.41
CA VAL A 97 9.86 10.14 3.71
C VAL A 97 11.20 9.41 3.55
N VAL A 98 11.32 8.57 2.53
CA VAL A 98 12.54 7.79 2.26
C VAL A 98 13.69 8.70 1.87
N SER A 99 13.48 9.65 0.94
CA SER A 99 14.52 10.61 0.54
C SER A 99 15.00 11.44 1.72
N PHE A 100 14.10 11.85 2.60
CA PHE A 100 14.43 12.65 3.78
C PHE A 100 15.24 11.87 4.83
N TYR A 101 14.94 10.58 5.03
CA TYR A 101 15.57 9.75 6.05
C TYR A 101 16.70 8.84 5.56
N THR A 102 16.98 8.83 4.26
CA THR A 102 18.10 8.08 3.67
C THR A 102 19.46 8.38 4.33
N PRO A 103 19.80 9.64 4.69
CA PRO A 103 21.06 9.93 5.38
C PRO A 103 21.18 9.28 6.76
N ILE A 104 20.06 9.04 7.44
CA ILE A 104 20.02 8.39 8.77
C ILE A 104 19.99 6.87 8.60
N MET A 105 19.25 6.37 7.60
CA MET A 105 19.02 4.95 7.40
C MET A 105 19.02 4.60 5.90
N PRO A 106 20.19 4.23 5.33
CA PRO A 106 20.35 4.06 3.87
C PRO A 106 19.67 2.81 3.30
N ILE A 107 19.14 1.91 4.15
CA ILE A 107 18.38 0.73 3.72
C ILE A 107 16.94 1.07 3.31
N LEU A 108 16.41 2.24 3.71
CA LEU A 108 15.01 2.62 3.45
C LEU A 108 14.64 2.62 1.96
N PRO A 109 15.47 3.11 1.01
CA PRO A 109 15.17 3.03 -0.43
C PRO A 109 14.98 1.61 -0.94
N MET A 110 15.75 0.63 -0.43
CA MET A 110 15.59 -0.77 -0.84
C MET A 110 14.25 -1.34 -0.37
N VAL A 111 13.88 -1.05 0.88
CA VAL A 111 12.60 -1.48 1.47
C VAL A 111 11.42 -0.86 0.72
N ALA A 112 11.49 0.45 0.48
CA ALA A 112 10.46 1.18 -0.27
C ALA A 112 10.35 0.69 -1.72
N GLY A 113 11.48 0.41 -2.38
CA GLY A 113 11.50 -0.17 -3.73
C GLY A 113 10.78 -1.52 -3.80
N ALA A 114 11.03 -2.42 -2.85
CA ALA A 114 10.32 -3.69 -2.76
C ALA A 114 8.81 -3.50 -2.56
N GLY A 115 8.41 -2.54 -1.71
CA GLY A 115 6.99 -2.21 -1.50
C GLY A 115 6.30 -1.67 -2.76
N VAL A 116 6.95 -0.77 -3.48
CA VAL A 116 6.42 -0.20 -4.74
C VAL A 116 6.26 -1.29 -5.81
N LEU A 117 7.21 -2.23 -5.91
CA LEU A 117 7.09 -3.38 -6.82
C LEU A 117 5.88 -4.26 -6.48
N LEU A 118 5.58 -4.45 -5.20
CA LEU A 118 4.37 -5.16 -4.78
C LEU A 118 3.10 -4.35 -5.01
N GLN A 119 3.15 -3.02 -4.86
CA GLN A 119 2.00 -2.13 -5.08
C GLN A 119 1.56 -2.07 -6.55
N TYR A 120 2.44 -2.43 -7.49
CA TYR A 120 2.10 -2.53 -8.91
C TYR A 120 1.10 -3.67 -9.22
N TRP A 121 1.11 -4.74 -8.43
CA TRP A 121 0.30 -5.95 -8.63
C TRP A 121 -0.98 -5.94 -7.77
#